data_AF-A0A0J9XDT8-F1
#
_entry.id   AF-A0A0J9XDT8-F1
#
_cell.length_a   1.000
_cell.length_b   1.000
_cell.length_c   1.000
_cell.angle_alpha   90.00
_cell.angle_beta   90.00
_cell.angle_gamma   90.00
#
_symmetry.space_group_name_H-M   'P 1'
#
loop_
_entity.id
_entity.type
_entity.pdbx_description
1 polymer ?
#
loop_
_entity_poly.entity_id
_entity_poly.type
_entity_poly.pdbx_seq_one_letter_code
_entity_poly.pdbx_strand_id
1 'polypeptide(L)'
;MSDDPQPKANSTQAIVPGTIKVLDKADVKRVKTLLETQGIYNNQEKIRFDSQLGCFLLPVVLNPNLLSSSDSSNGSSCEQLKIGEEQFQVVVGSSGAGKSSSNGNTTASKTTESTTVPISGGGLRPAVGAILATDNTLSEETRALMTSSISTKYSLYPPLVLFNYGMFGAQGSAGATAWEAYLQEPTRTTKFFAALLEKFFNPRSGAATNNIKKSEKNDENVFTHVAENWPIPDKSDILRLPSRIRLFYPVSTATSGTTSSSSAEGKNSGPKEPNNSEELWCTVTQNGIKQTWAPKHTMFSRGNIKEKARVLNLARQPTAGLEPGLENTDPEARTMAVDLYAGIGYFTFSYAASQRIRAVLCWELNPWSIEGLVRGARLNKWQPVQVQNLNNPGTELEEELRGLKQYFVLGKNTDSSNSNNGNNNSNNNTINNTSELRPHPNTEDATVTTPLAKSKSKSKKGASSDVNIIVFAEDNIHAFDRVQTILGQQQPDQGSQNPADVPSAPPLISHINMGLLPHAHLAYPVAIQLALFSGLQTVSLHVHENVAVLDFDAWIEQTTQALQKLVDGNNGQAGKSDGSRTEAQVVFMHLEKIKTYAPGVWHICGDFNVVKGGSN
;
A
#
# COMPACT_ATOMS: atom_id res chain seq x y z
N MET A 1 28.37 59.20 20.72
CA MET A 1 28.13 58.30 19.57
C MET A 1 27.09 57.31 20.05
N SER A 2 25.84 57.67 19.83
CA SER A 2 24.64 56.96 20.24
C SER A 2 24.26 56.02 19.09
N ASP A 3 24.26 54.72 19.38
CA ASP A 3 23.71 53.69 18.51
C ASP A 3 22.18 53.80 18.53
N ASP A 4 21.60 54.11 17.38
CA ASP A 4 20.16 54.05 17.13
C ASP A 4 19.86 52.74 16.38
N PRO A 5 18.94 51.89 16.86
CA PRO A 5 18.54 50.67 16.15
C PRO A 5 17.60 51.02 14.99
N GLN A 6 17.96 50.61 13.77
CA GLN A 6 17.10 50.77 12.60
C GLN A 6 15.74 50.07 12.78
N PRO A 7 14.63 50.67 12.30
CA PRO A 7 13.27 50.22 12.58
C PRO A 7 12.88 49.00 11.74
N LYS A 8 12.19 48.04 12.37
CA LYS A 8 11.42 46.99 11.69
C LYS A 8 10.29 47.63 10.88
N ALA A 9 10.40 47.60 9.56
CA ALA A 9 9.31 47.98 8.67
C ALA A 9 8.27 46.84 8.58
N ASN A 10 7.25 46.90 9.44
CA ASN A 10 5.95 46.28 9.15
C ASN A 10 5.26 47.12 8.07
N SER A 11 5.50 46.82 6.78
CA SER A 11 4.63 47.31 5.71
C SER A 11 3.53 46.27 5.47
N THR A 12 2.33 46.56 5.94
CA THR A 12 1.11 45.83 5.55
C THR A 12 0.87 46.11 4.07
N GLN A 13 1.44 45.28 3.18
CA GLN A 13 1.28 45.44 1.73
C GLN A 13 -0.19 45.18 1.37
N ALA A 14 -0.79 46.08 0.58
CA ALA A 14 -2.16 45.95 0.12
C ALA A 14 -2.28 44.74 -0.81
N ILE A 15 -2.96 43.71 -0.34
CA ILE A 15 -3.24 42.48 -1.06
C ILE A 15 -4.56 42.64 -1.81
N VAL A 16 -4.59 42.34 -3.11
CA VAL A 16 -5.81 42.45 -3.92
C VAL A 16 -6.28 41.04 -4.36
N PRO A 17 -7.57 40.70 -4.18
CA PRO A 17 -8.12 39.45 -4.68
C PRO A 17 -8.23 39.49 -6.22
N GLY A 18 -7.77 38.42 -6.87
CA GLY A 18 -7.83 38.25 -8.32
C GLY A 18 -8.24 36.84 -8.73
N THR A 19 -8.48 36.64 -10.02
CA THR A 19 -8.80 35.32 -10.59
C THR A 19 -7.97 35.03 -11.84
N ILE A 20 -7.38 33.84 -11.90
CA ILE A 20 -6.69 33.30 -13.08
C ILE A 20 -7.63 32.35 -13.83
N LYS A 21 -7.69 32.51 -15.16
CA LYS A 21 -8.47 31.62 -16.05
C LYS A 21 -7.59 30.47 -16.54
N VAL A 22 -8.08 29.24 -16.42
CA VAL A 22 -7.45 28.01 -16.94
C VAL A 22 -8.43 27.30 -17.85
N LEU A 23 -8.07 27.12 -19.13
CA LEU A 23 -8.98 26.59 -20.15
C LEU A 23 -9.17 25.07 -20.02
N ASP A 24 -8.09 24.31 -19.80
CA ASP A 24 -8.13 22.86 -19.72
C ASP A 24 -8.21 22.37 -18.26
N LYS A 25 -9.13 21.43 -18.01
CA LYS A 25 -9.27 20.74 -16.71
C LYS A 25 -7.99 19.99 -16.31
N ALA A 26 -7.23 19.46 -17.28
CA ALA A 26 -5.97 18.75 -17.03
C ALA A 26 -4.92 19.67 -16.38
N ASP A 27 -4.92 20.95 -16.74
CA ASP A 27 -3.97 21.95 -16.25
C ASP A 27 -4.33 22.52 -14.88
N VAL A 28 -5.59 22.45 -14.45
CA VAL A 28 -6.06 23.02 -13.18
C VAL A 28 -5.21 22.57 -11.99
N LYS A 29 -4.85 21.28 -11.95
CA LYS A 29 -4.03 20.73 -10.85
C LYS A 29 -2.59 21.25 -10.89
N ARG A 30 -2.00 21.34 -12.09
CA ARG A 30 -0.64 21.84 -12.32
C ARG A 30 -0.55 23.31 -11.96
N VAL A 31 -1.45 24.13 -12.50
CA VAL A 31 -1.51 25.58 -12.24
C VAL A 31 -1.80 25.86 -10.78
N LYS A 32 -2.75 25.16 -10.13
CA LYS A 32 -2.98 25.29 -8.69
C LYS A 32 -1.71 25.02 -7.88
N THR A 33 -1.00 23.94 -8.18
CA THR A 33 0.25 23.57 -7.48
C THR A 33 1.33 24.64 -7.66
N LEU A 34 1.43 25.22 -8.86
CA LEU A 34 2.35 26.32 -9.15
C LEU A 34 2.00 27.56 -8.31
N LEU A 35 0.73 27.96 -8.28
CA LEU A 35 0.26 29.12 -7.49
C LEU A 35 0.43 28.93 -5.97
N GLU A 36 0.25 27.70 -5.48
CA GLU A 36 0.51 27.34 -4.07
C GLU A 36 2.00 27.42 -3.74
N THR A 37 2.86 26.95 -4.63
CA THR A 37 4.33 27.02 -4.46
C THR A 37 4.84 28.46 -4.42
N GLN A 38 4.17 29.36 -5.14
CA GLN A 38 4.48 30.80 -5.15
C GLN A 38 3.77 31.59 -4.04
N GLY A 39 2.96 30.93 -3.19
CA GLY A 39 2.27 31.57 -2.07
C GLY A 39 1.14 32.54 -2.44
N ILE A 40 0.70 32.56 -3.70
CA ILE A 40 -0.31 33.51 -4.22
C ILE A 40 -1.68 32.86 -4.42
N TYR A 41 -1.83 31.56 -4.19
CA TYR A 41 -3.12 30.90 -4.30
C TYR A 41 -4.03 31.22 -3.10
N ASN A 42 -5.29 31.61 -3.36
CA ASN A 42 -6.26 31.88 -2.30
C ASN A 42 -6.90 30.57 -1.80
N ASN A 43 -6.40 30.04 -0.70
CA ASN A 43 -6.92 28.81 -0.09
C ASN A 43 -8.31 28.96 0.56
N GLN A 44 -8.82 30.19 0.74
CA GLN A 44 -10.12 30.44 1.34
C GLN A 44 -11.27 30.34 0.32
N GLU A 45 -10.95 30.33 -0.97
CA GLU A 45 -11.93 30.26 -2.06
C GLU A 45 -11.78 28.98 -2.89
N LYS A 46 -12.90 28.50 -3.42
CA LYS A 46 -12.93 27.29 -4.26
C LYS A 46 -12.69 27.65 -5.73
N ILE A 47 -11.94 26.80 -6.43
CA ILE A 47 -11.89 26.81 -7.90
C ILE A 47 -13.30 26.57 -8.44
N ARG A 48 -13.75 27.41 -9.38
CA ARG A 48 -15.07 27.30 -10.01
C ARG A 48 -14.92 27.12 -11.51
N PHE A 49 -15.88 26.44 -12.13
CA PHE A 49 -15.98 26.41 -13.58
C PHE A 49 -17.01 27.45 -14.01
N ASP A 50 -16.63 28.33 -14.93
CA ASP A 50 -17.53 29.32 -15.53
C ASP A 50 -18.06 28.75 -16.85
N SER A 51 -19.36 28.44 -16.88
CA SER A 51 -20.01 27.84 -18.05
C SER A 51 -20.22 28.81 -19.21
N GLN A 52 -20.16 30.13 -18.96
CA GLN A 52 -20.28 31.15 -20.01
C GLN A 52 -18.93 31.40 -20.69
N LEU A 53 -17.84 31.34 -19.91
CA LEU A 53 -16.48 31.54 -20.41
C LEU A 53 -15.77 30.24 -20.79
N GLY A 54 -16.34 29.08 -20.46
CA GLY A 54 -15.78 27.77 -20.78
C GLY A 54 -14.43 27.48 -20.11
N CYS A 55 -14.19 28.04 -18.92
CA CYS A 55 -12.90 27.97 -18.25
C CYS A 55 -13.01 27.76 -16.74
N PHE A 56 -11.92 27.33 -16.11
CA PHE A 56 -11.77 27.23 -14.67
C PHE A 56 -11.19 28.53 -14.11
N LEU A 57 -11.82 29.03 -13.05
CA LEU A 57 -11.46 30.24 -12.34
C LEU A 57 -10.73 29.86 -11.05
N LEU A 58 -9.43 30.16 -10.99
CA LEU A 58 -8.56 29.90 -9.85
C LEU A 58 -8.38 31.19 -9.04
N PRO A 59 -8.77 31.21 -7.76
CA PRO A 59 -8.68 32.42 -6.94
C PRO A 59 -7.24 32.65 -6.49
N VAL A 60 -6.79 33.90 -6.60
CA VAL A 60 -5.42 34.33 -6.25
C VAL A 60 -5.43 35.57 -5.38
N VAL A 61 -4.33 35.74 -4.67
CA VAL A 61 -4.03 36.80 -3.72
C VAL A 61 -2.78 37.50 -4.24
N LEU A 62 -2.92 38.71 -4.75
CA LEU A 62 -1.86 39.35 -5.54
C LEU A 62 -1.27 40.56 -4.82
N ASN A 63 0.04 40.70 -4.97
CA ASN A 63 0.78 41.91 -4.64
C ASN A 63 0.80 42.81 -5.89
N PRO A 64 0.39 44.09 -5.81
CA PRO A 64 0.38 45.02 -6.95
C PRO A 64 1.73 45.11 -7.68
N ASN A 65 2.85 44.86 -7.01
CA ASN A 65 4.19 44.88 -7.60
C ASN A 65 4.49 43.71 -8.55
N LEU A 66 3.63 42.67 -8.61
CA LEU A 66 3.78 41.50 -9.49
C LEU A 66 2.99 41.62 -10.80
N LEU A 67 2.24 42.71 -10.98
CA LEU A 67 1.31 42.90 -12.09
C LEU A 67 1.90 43.91 -13.08
N SER A 68 2.04 43.50 -14.34
CA SER A 68 2.39 44.41 -15.43
C SER A 68 1.12 44.88 -16.14
N SER A 69 0.92 46.20 -16.23
CA SER A 69 -0.19 46.80 -16.96
C SER A 69 -0.01 46.64 -18.47
N SER A 70 -1.02 46.11 -19.17
CA SER A 70 -1.14 46.22 -20.63
C SER A 70 -2.31 47.13 -21.00
N ASP A 71 -2.10 48.04 -21.97
CA ASP A 71 -3.07 49.04 -22.42
C ASP A 71 -4.46 48.43 -22.71
N SER A 72 -5.49 48.99 -22.06
CA SER A 72 -6.88 48.55 -22.18
C SER A 72 -7.70 49.51 -23.05
N SER A 73 -8.21 49.01 -24.18
CA SER A 73 -9.37 49.59 -24.86
C SER A 73 -10.60 48.71 -24.62
N ASN A 74 -11.10 48.68 -23.37
CA ASN A 74 -12.50 48.37 -22.97
C ASN A 74 -12.59 48.06 -21.47
N GLY A 75 -12.60 49.09 -20.62
CA GLY A 75 -13.29 49.13 -19.30
C GLY A 75 -13.02 48.04 -18.23
N SER A 76 -12.16 47.06 -18.49
CA SER A 76 -11.81 45.94 -17.61
C SER A 76 -10.29 45.90 -17.56
N SER A 77 -9.67 46.22 -16.43
CA SER A 77 -8.21 46.13 -16.29
C SER A 77 -7.81 44.65 -16.31
N CYS A 78 -7.37 44.18 -17.47
CA CYS A 78 -6.75 42.87 -17.63
C CYS A 78 -5.26 43.02 -17.32
N GLU A 79 -4.82 42.42 -16.23
CA GLU A 79 -3.42 42.48 -15.80
C GLU A 79 -2.74 41.15 -16.13
N GLN A 80 -1.46 41.19 -16.49
CA GLN A 80 -0.68 39.99 -16.76
C GLN A 80 0.19 39.64 -15.54
N LEU A 81 0.16 38.37 -15.15
CA LEU A 81 1.00 37.80 -14.11
C LEU A 81 1.97 36.80 -14.75
N LYS A 82 3.27 37.03 -14.57
CA LYS A 82 4.32 36.12 -15.04
C LYS A 82 4.88 35.31 -13.87
N ILE A 83 4.88 33.98 -14.01
CA ILE A 83 5.48 33.06 -13.03
C ILE A 83 6.45 32.15 -13.78
N GLY A 84 7.75 32.37 -13.59
CA GLY A 84 8.78 31.72 -14.40
C GLY A 84 8.65 32.10 -15.88
N GLU A 85 8.49 31.12 -16.75
CA GLU A 85 8.26 31.32 -18.19
C GLU A 85 6.78 31.41 -18.57
N GLU A 86 5.86 31.09 -17.66
CA GLU A 86 4.41 31.08 -17.93
C GLU A 86 3.78 32.47 -17.67
N GLN A 87 2.85 32.86 -18.54
CA GLN A 87 2.07 34.09 -18.44
C GLN A 87 0.59 33.77 -18.24
N PHE A 88 -0.02 34.40 -17.23
CA PHE A 88 -1.41 34.23 -16.87
C PHE A 88 -2.16 35.56 -17.02
N GLN A 89 -3.38 35.50 -17.55
CA GLN A 89 -4.31 36.63 -17.48
C GLN A 89 -5.01 36.63 -16.12
N VAL A 90 -4.95 37.78 -15.45
CA VAL A 90 -5.58 38.02 -14.16
C VAL A 90 -6.70 39.04 -14.34
N VAL A 91 -7.87 38.73 -13.78
CA VAL A 91 -8.95 39.69 -13.59
C VAL A 91 -8.97 40.10 -12.12
N VAL A 92 -8.75 41.39 -11.86
CA VAL A 92 -8.78 41.98 -10.51
C VAL A 92 -10.10 42.71 -10.31
N GLY A 93 -10.85 42.38 -9.26
CA GLY A 93 -12.14 42.99 -8.97
C GLY A 93 -12.01 44.34 -8.28
N SER A 94 -12.58 45.40 -8.84
CA SER A 94 -12.72 46.69 -8.16
C SER A 94 -13.81 46.61 -7.08
N SER A 95 -13.44 46.95 -5.85
CA SER A 95 -14.31 46.95 -4.67
C SER A 95 -15.56 47.82 -4.88
N GLY A 96 -16.76 47.24 -4.83
CA GLY A 96 -18.02 47.96 -4.90
C GLY A 96 -19.13 47.28 -4.08
N ALA A 97 -19.52 47.92 -2.98
CA ALA A 97 -20.69 47.57 -2.18
C ALA A 97 -21.99 47.91 -2.93
N GLY A 98 -23.05 47.10 -2.82
CA GLY A 98 -24.38 47.50 -3.30
C GLY A 98 -25.45 46.40 -3.45
N LYS A 99 -26.28 46.28 -2.41
CA LYS A 99 -27.77 46.10 -2.40
C LYS A 99 -28.47 45.15 -3.39
N SER A 100 -29.22 44.21 -2.78
CA SER A 100 -30.61 43.82 -3.09
C SER A 100 -31.34 44.60 -4.20
N SER A 101 -31.87 43.87 -5.19
CA SER A 101 -33.23 44.09 -5.69
C SER A 101 -33.82 42.83 -6.34
N SER A 102 -35.02 42.49 -5.91
CA SER A 102 -35.99 41.64 -6.57
C SER A 102 -36.42 42.20 -7.93
N ASN A 103 -36.73 41.31 -8.89
CA ASN A 103 -37.98 41.35 -9.65
C ASN A 103 -38.13 40.07 -10.49
N GLY A 104 -39.31 39.45 -10.40
CA GLY A 104 -39.71 38.36 -11.28
C GLY A 104 -40.49 38.86 -12.50
N ASN A 105 -40.51 38.07 -13.57
CA ASN A 105 -41.76 37.60 -14.17
C ASN A 105 -41.53 36.47 -15.20
N THR A 106 -42.31 35.40 -15.01
CA THR A 106 -43.00 34.51 -15.98
C THR A 106 -42.47 34.32 -17.41
N THR A 107 -42.33 33.04 -17.82
CA THR A 107 -43.28 32.38 -18.75
C THR A 107 -42.97 30.87 -18.90
N ALA A 108 -44.04 30.08 -18.89
CA ALA A 108 -44.02 28.64 -19.08
C ALA A 108 -44.06 28.27 -20.58
N SER A 109 -43.47 27.13 -20.95
CA SER A 109 -43.91 26.33 -22.09
C SER A 109 -43.53 24.87 -21.91
N LYS A 110 -44.54 24.01 -21.97
CA LYS A 110 -44.46 22.54 -22.04
C LYS A 110 -43.97 22.13 -23.43
N THR A 111 -43.14 21.10 -23.51
CA THR A 111 -43.27 20.06 -24.54
C THR A 111 -42.50 18.81 -24.13
N THR A 112 -43.22 17.70 -24.17
CA THR A 112 -42.79 16.31 -24.06
C THR A 112 -41.94 15.91 -25.26
N GLU A 113 -40.82 15.20 -25.05
CA GLU A 113 -40.41 14.11 -25.95
C GLU A 113 -39.38 13.18 -25.31
N SER A 114 -39.64 11.89 -25.46
CA SER A 114 -38.80 10.77 -25.07
C SER A 114 -37.61 10.68 -26.03
N THR A 115 -36.38 10.69 -25.51
CA THR A 115 -35.21 10.30 -26.30
C THR A 115 -34.18 9.63 -25.41
N THR A 116 -33.87 8.37 -25.73
CA THR A 116 -32.75 7.59 -25.20
C THR A 116 -31.43 8.29 -25.54
N VAL A 117 -30.79 8.92 -24.56
CA VAL A 117 -29.49 9.59 -24.73
C VAL A 117 -28.36 8.62 -24.36
N PRO A 118 -27.36 8.40 -25.25
CA PRO A 118 -26.16 7.64 -24.91
C PRO A 118 -25.33 8.44 -23.90
N ILE A 119 -24.95 7.82 -22.78
CA ILE A 119 -24.20 8.47 -21.71
C ILE A 119 -22.72 8.53 -22.10
N SER A 120 -22.33 9.60 -22.79
CA SER A 120 -20.92 9.98 -22.97
C SER A 120 -20.56 11.11 -22.01
N GLY A 121 -19.75 10.83 -20.98
CA GLY A 121 -18.95 11.85 -20.26
C GLY A 121 -19.44 12.35 -18.89
N GLY A 122 -20.43 11.71 -18.24
CA GLY A 122 -20.92 12.10 -16.91
C GLY A 122 -20.10 11.49 -15.76
N GLY A 123 -19.88 12.25 -14.68
CA GLY A 123 -19.33 11.70 -13.42
C GLY A 123 -20.26 10.68 -12.76
N LEU A 124 -19.85 10.12 -11.61
CA LEU A 124 -20.61 9.05 -10.93
C LEU A 124 -22.06 9.43 -10.62
N ARG A 125 -22.33 10.67 -10.20
CA ARG A 125 -23.69 11.15 -9.88
C ARG A 125 -24.64 11.09 -11.10
N PRO A 126 -24.30 11.69 -12.25
CA PRO A 126 -25.08 11.51 -13.48
C PRO A 126 -25.34 10.04 -13.86
N ALA A 127 -24.32 9.18 -13.76
CA ALA A 127 -24.47 7.77 -14.09
C ALA A 127 -25.47 7.07 -13.16
N VAL A 128 -25.36 7.31 -11.85
CA VAL A 128 -26.30 6.81 -10.84
C VAL A 128 -27.72 7.33 -11.12
N GLY A 129 -27.90 8.62 -11.38
CA GLY A 129 -29.21 9.19 -11.67
C GLY A 129 -29.84 8.59 -12.92
N ALA A 130 -29.06 8.35 -13.97
CA ALA A 130 -29.53 7.71 -15.20
C ALA A 130 -29.92 6.23 -14.99
N ILE A 131 -29.21 5.50 -14.13
CA ILE A 131 -29.58 4.12 -13.79
C ILE A 131 -30.85 4.10 -12.94
N LEU A 132 -30.95 4.96 -11.92
CA LEU A 132 -32.16 5.07 -11.09
C LEU A 132 -33.39 5.49 -11.91
N ALA A 133 -33.21 6.28 -12.97
CA ALA A 133 -34.29 6.65 -13.89
C ALA A 133 -34.89 5.47 -14.67
N THR A 134 -34.20 4.32 -14.71
CA THR A 134 -34.74 3.08 -15.32
C THR A 134 -35.60 2.27 -14.35
N ASP A 135 -35.64 2.63 -13.07
CA ASP A 135 -36.44 1.98 -12.04
C ASP A 135 -37.77 2.73 -11.86
N ASN A 136 -38.82 2.23 -12.51
CA ASN A 136 -40.16 2.82 -12.48
C ASN A 136 -40.85 2.75 -11.11
N THR A 137 -40.23 2.10 -10.10
CA THR A 137 -40.79 2.02 -8.74
C THR A 137 -40.43 3.22 -7.87
N LEU A 138 -39.49 4.08 -8.32
CA LEU A 138 -39.07 5.27 -7.60
C LEU A 138 -39.84 6.51 -8.04
N SER A 139 -40.27 7.34 -7.08
CA SER A 139 -40.77 8.68 -7.38
C SER A 139 -39.65 9.59 -7.90
N GLU A 140 -40.01 10.62 -8.65
CA GLU A 140 -39.04 11.59 -9.16
C GLU A 140 -38.27 12.29 -8.03
N GLU A 141 -38.96 12.64 -6.94
CA GLU A 141 -38.36 13.25 -5.76
C GLU A 141 -37.37 12.30 -5.08
N THR A 142 -37.74 11.02 -4.93
CA THR A 142 -36.88 10.00 -4.32
C THR A 142 -35.61 9.78 -5.14
N ARG A 143 -35.74 9.71 -6.46
CA ARG A 143 -34.60 9.59 -7.39
C ARG A 143 -33.66 10.80 -7.30
N ALA A 144 -34.21 12.02 -7.28
CA ALA A 144 -33.42 13.24 -7.15
C ALA A 144 -32.68 13.31 -5.80
N LEU A 145 -33.34 12.91 -4.72
CA LEU A 145 -32.78 12.83 -3.38
C LEU A 145 -31.64 11.80 -3.30
N MET A 146 -31.83 10.58 -3.82
CA MET A 146 -30.80 9.55 -3.87
C MET A 146 -29.59 9.96 -4.73
N THR A 147 -29.84 10.57 -5.89
CA THR A 147 -28.78 11.03 -6.81
C THR A 147 -27.94 12.16 -6.21
N SER A 148 -28.56 13.08 -5.47
CA SER A 148 -27.86 14.22 -4.85
C SER A 148 -27.11 13.86 -3.57
N SER A 149 -27.58 12.84 -2.83
CA SER A 149 -26.96 12.37 -1.59
C SER A 149 -25.73 11.50 -1.79
N ILE A 150 -25.58 10.84 -2.95
CA ILE A 150 -24.45 9.93 -3.19
C ILE A 150 -23.11 10.67 -3.27
N SER A 151 -22.10 10.16 -2.57
CA SER A 151 -20.72 10.65 -2.65
C SER A 151 -20.11 10.32 -4.02
N THR A 152 -19.09 11.10 -4.43
CA THR A 152 -18.32 10.84 -5.66
C THR A 152 -16.98 10.18 -5.38
N LYS A 153 -16.67 9.87 -4.11
CA LYS A 153 -15.37 9.31 -3.70
C LYS A 153 -15.43 7.79 -3.66
N TYR A 154 -14.59 7.14 -4.46
CA TYR A 154 -14.43 5.69 -4.51
C TYR A 154 -12.97 5.34 -4.82
N SER A 155 -12.60 4.08 -4.58
CA SER A 155 -11.33 3.49 -5.00
C SER A 155 -11.57 2.31 -5.93
N LEU A 156 -10.64 2.11 -6.86
CA LEU A 156 -10.69 1.05 -7.85
C LEU A 156 -9.54 0.08 -7.61
N TYR A 157 -9.89 -1.17 -7.34
CA TYR A 157 -8.96 -2.24 -7.01
C TYR A 157 -9.39 -3.51 -7.71
N PRO A 158 -9.02 -3.72 -8.99
CA PRO A 158 -9.56 -4.82 -9.78
C PRO A 158 -9.55 -6.16 -9.03
N PRO A 159 -10.68 -6.89 -9.03
CA PRO A 159 -11.93 -6.61 -9.75
C PRO A 159 -12.99 -5.82 -8.94
N LEU A 160 -12.60 -5.11 -7.89
CA LEU A 160 -13.48 -4.43 -6.93
C LEU A 160 -13.57 -2.91 -7.15
N VAL A 161 -14.80 -2.40 -7.15
CA VAL A 161 -15.12 -1.00 -6.85
C VAL A 161 -15.38 -0.89 -5.35
N LEU A 162 -14.55 -0.11 -4.65
CA LEU A 162 -14.67 0.10 -3.22
C LEU A 162 -15.16 1.52 -2.91
N PHE A 163 -16.37 1.62 -2.40
CA PHE A 163 -16.93 2.86 -1.88
C PHE A 163 -16.42 3.14 -0.47
N ASN A 164 -16.26 4.43 -0.15
CA ASN A 164 -15.92 4.86 1.20
C ASN A 164 -17.18 4.86 2.08
N TYR A 165 -16.99 4.70 3.39
CA TYR A 165 -18.07 4.88 4.37
C TYR A 165 -18.85 6.18 4.15
N GLY A 166 -20.18 6.09 4.20
CA GLY A 166 -21.07 7.22 3.96
C GLY A 166 -21.26 7.53 2.48
N MET A 167 -21.04 6.53 1.61
CA MET A 167 -21.25 6.67 0.16
C MET A 167 -22.66 7.11 -0.17
N PHE A 168 -23.64 6.59 0.56
CA PHE A 168 -25.07 6.76 0.29
C PHE A 168 -25.70 7.93 1.06
N GLY A 169 -24.88 8.86 1.55
CA GLY A 169 -25.32 10.06 2.26
C GLY A 169 -24.90 10.09 3.72
N ALA A 170 -25.07 11.24 4.36
CA ALA A 170 -24.81 11.39 5.78
C ALA A 170 -25.77 10.51 6.59
N GLN A 171 -25.27 9.83 7.61
CA GLN A 171 -26.06 8.96 8.47
C GLN A 171 -27.26 9.72 9.06
N GLY A 172 -28.46 9.13 8.98
CA GLY A 172 -29.70 9.76 9.41
C GLY A 172 -30.31 10.78 8.44
N SER A 173 -29.66 11.08 7.32
CA SER A 173 -30.27 11.93 6.27
C SER A 173 -31.35 11.19 5.50
N ALA A 174 -32.31 11.94 4.94
CA ALA A 174 -33.37 11.36 4.10
C ALA A 174 -32.81 10.60 2.89
N GLY A 175 -31.70 11.06 2.32
CA GLY A 175 -31.01 10.35 1.24
C GLY A 175 -30.43 9.01 1.69
N ALA A 176 -29.78 8.97 2.85
CA ALA A 176 -29.27 7.71 3.41
C ALA A 176 -30.40 6.72 3.72
N THR A 177 -31.52 7.18 4.27
CA THR A 177 -32.71 6.34 4.50
C THR A 177 -33.28 5.79 3.20
N ALA A 178 -33.40 6.61 2.16
CA ALA A 178 -33.89 6.17 0.85
C ALA A 178 -32.96 5.12 0.21
N TRP A 179 -31.64 5.32 0.29
CA TRP A 179 -30.67 4.33 -0.17
C TRP A 179 -30.72 3.03 0.63
N GLU A 180 -30.81 3.09 1.96
CA GLU A 180 -30.87 1.87 2.77
C GLU A 180 -32.12 1.05 2.44
N ALA A 181 -33.29 1.70 2.29
CA ALA A 181 -34.51 1.04 1.85
C ALA A 181 -34.38 0.44 0.43
N TYR A 182 -33.73 1.15 -0.50
CA TYR A 182 -33.48 0.68 -1.86
C TYR A 182 -32.58 -0.57 -1.89
N LEU A 183 -31.53 -0.56 -1.06
CA LEU A 183 -30.49 -1.60 -1.00
C LEU A 183 -30.91 -2.84 -0.21
N GLN A 184 -32.06 -2.81 0.48
CA GLN A 184 -32.64 -3.96 1.17
C GLN A 184 -33.27 -4.98 0.21
N GLU A 185 -33.63 -4.59 -1.02
CA GLU A 185 -34.22 -5.51 -1.99
C GLU A 185 -33.11 -6.12 -2.89
N PRO A 186 -32.82 -7.44 -2.78
CA PRO A 186 -31.67 -8.06 -3.44
C PRO A 186 -31.70 -7.96 -4.97
N THR A 187 -32.87 -8.10 -5.59
CA THR A 187 -33.02 -8.12 -7.05
C THR A 187 -32.71 -6.75 -7.64
N ARG A 188 -33.27 -5.70 -7.04
CA ARG A 188 -33.06 -4.30 -7.41
C ARG A 188 -31.62 -3.88 -7.14
N THR A 189 -31.05 -4.26 -6.01
CA THR A 189 -29.63 -4.03 -5.70
C THR A 189 -28.72 -4.67 -6.74
N THR A 190 -28.99 -5.92 -7.11
CA THR A 190 -28.25 -6.66 -8.15
C THR A 190 -28.35 -5.94 -9.49
N LYS A 191 -29.56 -5.57 -9.93
CA LYS A 191 -29.79 -4.86 -11.21
C LYS A 191 -29.09 -3.50 -11.23
N PHE A 192 -29.17 -2.74 -10.14
CA PHE A 192 -28.55 -1.43 -10.01
C PHE A 192 -27.03 -1.52 -10.14
N PHE A 193 -26.38 -2.38 -9.37
CA PHE A 193 -24.91 -2.49 -9.41
C PHE A 193 -24.39 -3.19 -10.66
N ALA A 194 -25.11 -4.16 -11.22
CA ALA A 194 -24.77 -4.72 -12.53
C ALA A 194 -24.77 -3.63 -13.61
N ALA A 195 -25.83 -2.81 -13.64
CA ALA A 195 -25.91 -1.69 -14.59
C ALA A 195 -24.83 -0.62 -14.32
N LEU A 196 -24.49 -0.36 -13.06
CA LEU A 196 -23.43 0.59 -12.71
C LEU A 196 -22.05 0.09 -13.15
N LEU A 197 -21.76 -1.20 -12.93
CA LEU A 197 -20.53 -1.81 -13.43
C LEU A 197 -20.47 -1.77 -14.95
N GLU A 198 -21.52 -2.19 -15.66
CA GLU A 198 -21.55 -2.23 -17.13
C GLU A 198 -21.47 -0.83 -17.77
N LYS A 199 -22.27 0.13 -17.28
CA LYS A 199 -22.44 1.43 -17.94
C LYS A 199 -21.40 2.46 -17.52
N PHE A 200 -20.84 2.34 -16.32
CA PHE A 200 -19.93 3.35 -15.76
C PHE A 200 -18.50 2.83 -15.51
N PHE A 201 -18.34 1.69 -14.85
CA PHE A 201 -17.00 1.19 -14.48
C PHE A 201 -16.33 0.34 -15.57
N ASN A 202 -17.11 -0.33 -16.42
CA ASN A 202 -16.67 -1.16 -17.54
C ASN A 202 -17.36 -0.74 -18.84
N PRO A 203 -17.31 0.54 -19.25
CA PRO A 203 -17.98 0.96 -20.46
C PRO A 203 -17.46 0.12 -21.64
N ARG A 204 -18.35 -0.60 -22.32
CA ARG A 204 -17.97 -1.30 -23.56
C ARG A 204 -17.36 -0.26 -24.49
N SER A 205 -16.13 -0.49 -24.95
CA SER A 205 -15.46 0.38 -25.92
C SER A 205 -16.28 0.44 -27.20
N GLY A 206 -17.17 1.42 -27.30
CA GLY A 206 -17.99 1.68 -28.47
C GLY A 206 -17.17 2.35 -29.57
N ALA A 207 -16.28 1.59 -30.21
CA ALA A 207 -15.84 1.79 -31.60
C ALA A 207 -14.86 0.66 -31.95
N ALA A 208 -15.36 -0.37 -32.63
CA ALA A 208 -14.55 -1.07 -33.59
C ALA A 208 -14.12 -0.05 -34.66
N THR A 209 -12.95 0.57 -34.50
CA THR A 209 -12.16 0.90 -35.67
C THR A 209 -11.56 -0.41 -36.14
N ASN A 210 -12.01 -0.86 -37.31
CA ASN A 210 -11.44 -2.00 -38.01
C ASN A 210 -9.91 -1.84 -38.02
N ASN A 211 -9.21 -2.81 -37.42
CA ASN A 211 -7.75 -3.04 -37.40
C ASN A 211 -7.06 -3.00 -36.03
N ILE A 212 -7.50 -3.86 -35.10
CA ILE A 212 -6.60 -4.35 -34.06
C ILE A 212 -6.71 -5.87 -34.02
N LYS A 213 -5.63 -6.54 -34.44
CA LYS A 213 -5.39 -7.97 -34.19
C LYS A 213 -5.82 -8.28 -32.76
N LYS A 214 -6.64 -9.32 -32.55
CA LYS A 214 -6.89 -9.91 -31.22
C LYS A 214 -5.59 -9.96 -30.43
N SER A 215 -5.35 -8.95 -29.59
CA SER A 215 -4.39 -9.04 -28.52
C SER A 215 -5.19 -9.53 -27.33
N GLU A 216 -4.90 -10.73 -26.87
CA GLU A 216 -5.36 -11.31 -25.60
C GLU A 216 -4.81 -10.50 -24.40
N LYS A 217 -4.97 -9.17 -24.40
CA LYS A 217 -4.38 -8.27 -23.42
C LYS A 217 -5.45 -7.59 -22.58
N ASN A 218 -5.51 -8.10 -21.34
CA ASN A 218 -5.84 -7.42 -20.08
C ASN A 218 -7.30 -7.45 -19.61
N ASP A 219 -7.74 -8.64 -19.17
CA ASP A 219 -8.82 -8.80 -18.19
C ASP A 219 -8.52 -8.13 -16.83
N GLU A 220 -7.29 -7.66 -16.58
CA GLU A 220 -6.84 -7.07 -15.31
C GLU A 220 -7.59 -5.78 -14.88
N ASN A 221 -8.42 -5.18 -15.75
CA ASN A 221 -9.14 -3.93 -15.47
C ASN A 221 -10.66 -4.06 -15.46
N VAL A 222 -11.21 -5.28 -15.49
CA VAL A 222 -12.66 -5.50 -15.44
C VAL A 222 -13.12 -5.51 -13.98
N PHE A 223 -14.08 -4.66 -13.64
CA PHE A 223 -14.70 -4.62 -12.31
C PHE A 223 -15.93 -5.52 -12.25
N THR A 224 -15.92 -6.51 -11.37
CA THR A 224 -17.02 -7.46 -11.20
C THR A 224 -17.66 -7.38 -9.83
N HIS A 225 -17.05 -6.63 -8.89
CA HIS A 225 -17.51 -6.54 -7.51
C HIS A 225 -17.73 -5.08 -7.08
N VAL A 226 -18.70 -4.86 -6.19
CA VAL A 226 -18.94 -3.56 -5.55
C VAL A 226 -19.09 -3.77 -4.05
N ALA A 227 -18.33 -3.02 -3.26
CA ALA A 227 -18.43 -3.04 -1.80
C ALA A 227 -18.30 -1.65 -1.20
N GLU A 228 -18.75 -1.47 0.04
CA GLU A 228 -18.48 -0.29 0.87
C GLU A 228 -17.60 -0.64 2.06
N ASN A 229 -16.57 0.18 2.27
CA ASN A 229 -15.66 0.07 3.39
C ASN A 229 -16.29 0.70 4.64
N TRP A 230 -16.51 -0.10 5.69
CA TRP A 230 -17.04 0.36 6.97
C TRP A 230 -15.94 0.52 8.02
N PRO A 231 -16.12 1.39 9.04
CA PRO A 231 -15.18 1.53 10.14
C PRO A 231 -14.95 0.22 10.89
N ILE A 232 -13.72 -0.01 11.34
CA ILE A 232 -13.37 -1.15 12.19
C ILE A 232 -14.14 -1.01 13.52
N PRO A 233 -14.90 -2.04 13.95
CA PRO A 233 -15.81 -1.99 15.09
C PRO A 233 -15.15 -1.67 16.43
N ASP A 234 -13.95 -2.20 16.66
CA ASP A 234 -13.39 -2.34 17.99
C ASP A 234 -11.97 -1.80 18.05
N LYS A 235 -11.69 -0.97 19.06
CA LYS A 235 -10.35 -0.47 19.35
C LYS A 235 -9.43 -1.54 19.95
N SER A 236 -10.02 -2.62 20.49
CA SER A 236 -9.30 -3.77 21.04
C SER A 236 -8.88 -4.80 19.98
N ASP A 237 -9.41 -4.70 18.75
CA ASP A 237 -8.97 -5.53 17.63
C ASP A 237 -7.57 -5.11 17.18
N ILE A 238 -6.57 -5.78 17.76
CA ILE A 238 -5.14 -5.59 17.46
C ILE A 238 -4.86 -5.86 15.98
N LEU A 239 -5.56 -6.82 15.36
CA LEU A 239 -5.39 -7.20 13.96
C LEU A 239 -6.09 -6.23 13.00
N ARG A 240 -6.95 -5.33 13.51
CA ARG A 240 -7.66 -4.31 12.75
C ARG A 240 -8.41 -4.88 11.54
N LEU A 241 -9.10 -6.01 11.75
CA LEU A 241 -9.74 -6.75 10.68
C LEU A 241 -10.91 -5.95 10.08
N PRO A 242 -11.04 -5.88 8.73
CA PRO A 242 -12.12 -5.16 8.05
C PRO A 242 -13.45 -5.97 8.06
N SER A 243 -13.83 -6.48 9.23
CA SER A 243 -14.96 -7.39 9.44
C SER A 243 -16.34 -6.84 9.05
N ARG A 244 -16.45 -5.53 8.80
CA ARG A 244 -17.70 -4.84 8.44
C ARG A 244 -17.81 -4.44 6.97
N ILE A 245 -16.87 -4.81 6.12
CA ILE A 245 -16.98 -4.49 4.68
C ILE A 245 -18.30 -5.06 4.11
N ARG A 246 -19.12 -4.19 3.50
CA ARG A 246 -20.44 -4.56 2.96
C ARG A 246 -20.31 -4.83 1.47
N LEU A 247 -20.37 -6.10 1.07
CA LEU A 247 -20.42 -6.48 -0.35
C LEU A 247 -21.83 -6.26 -0.88
N PHE A 248 -21.95 -5.47 -1.94
CA PHE A 248 -23.22 -5.20 -2.62
C PHE A 248 -23.41 -6.00 -3.90
N TYR A 249 -22.31 -6.32 -4.58
CA TYR A 249 -22.37 -7.07 -5.84
C TYR A 249 -21.13 -7.96 -5.99
N PRO A 250 -21.28 -9.24 -6.41
CA PRO A 250 -22.55 -9.95 -6.52
C PRO A 250 -23.24 -10.03 -5.15
N VAL A 251 -24.58 -10.02 -5.13
CA VAL A 251 -25.32 -10.14 -3.87
C VAL A 251 -25.10 -11.54 -3.33
N SER A 252 -24.56 -11.64 -2.12
CA SER A 252 -24.43 -12.94 -1.43
C SER A 252 -25.83 -13.51 -1.21
N THR A 253 -26.12 -14.66 -1.81
CA THR A 253 -27.40 -15.37 -1.60
C THR A 253 -27.50 -16.00 -0.21
N ALA A 254 -26.44 -15.93 0.59
CA ALA A 254 -26.42 -16.43 1.96
C ALA A 254 -26.96 -15.39 2.96
N THR A 255 -28.26 -15.10 2.94
CA THR A 255 -29.00 -14.72 4.17
C THR A 255 -30.51 -14.85 3.98
N SER A 256 -30.99 -16.07 4.18
CA SER A 256 -32.29 -16.31 4.79
C SER A 256 -32.03 -17.30 5.93
N GLY A 257 -32.28 -16.86 7.17
CA GLY A 257 -32.42 -17.76 8.30
C GLY A 257 -31.26 -17.82 9.29
N THR A 258 -31.58 -17.44 10.52
CA THR A 258 -30.92 -17.79 11.79
C THR A 258 -29.65 -17.04 12.17
N THR A 259 -29.82 -16.14 13.14
CA THR A 259 -28.86 -15.87 14.20
C THR A 259 -28.47 -17.19 14.88
N SER A 260 -27.53 -17.93 14.29
CA SER A 260 -26.78 -18.92 15.03
C SER A 260 -25.73 -18.15 15.83
N SER A 261 -25.89 -18.16 17.15
CA SER A 261 -24.78 -18.02 18.09
C SER A 261 -23.74 -19.10 17.75
N SER A 262 -22.84 -18.79 16.82
CA SER A 262 -21.67 -19.62 16.59
C SER A 262 -20.66 -19.28 17.68
N SER A 263 -20.38 -20.31 18.48
CA SER A 263 -19.27 -20.41 19.40
C SER A 263 -17.97 -19.88 18.78
N ALA A 264 -17.13 -19.32 19.65
CA ALA A 264 -15.92 -18.57 19.34
C ALA A 264 -14.75 -19.40 18.74
N GLU A 265 -15.01 -20.47 17.99
CA GLU A 265 -13.98 -21.42 17.52
C GLU A 265 -13.63 -21.31 16.01
N GLY A 266 -14.12 -20.29 15.30
CA GLY A 266 -13.87 -20.14 13.84
C GLY A 266 -12.94 -18.99 13.40
N LYS A 267 -12.37 -18.19 14.32
CA LYS A 267 -11.84 -16.85 13.96
C LYS A 267 -10.44 -16.79 13.32
N ASN A 268 -9.72 -17.91 13.18
CA ASN A 268 -8.33 -17.91 12.68
C ASN A 268 -8.03 -18.97 11.61
N SER A 269 -9.02 -19.56 10.94
CA SER A 269 -8.73 -20.43 9.81
C SER A 269 -8.22 -19.59 8.63
N GLY A 270 -6.94 -19.73 8.28
CA GLY A 270 -6.36 -19.10 7.11
C GLY A 270 -7.01 -19.53 5.79
N PRO A 271 -6.65 -18.90 4.67
CA PRO A 271 -7.16 -19.32 3.36
C PRO A 271 -6.84 -20.78 3.11
N LYS A 272 -7.87 -21.57 2.74
CA LYS A 272 -7.67 -22.93 2.21
C LYS A 272 -7.05 -22.80 0.82
N GLU A 273 -5.93 -23.48 0.59
CA GLU A 273 -5.21 -23.70 -0.69
C GLU A 273 -5.22 -22.53 -1.73
N PRO A 274 -4.05 -22.06 -2.21
CA PRO A 274 -3.92 -20.82 -3.00
C PRO A 274 -4.81 -20.71 -4.26
N ASN A 275 -5.28 -21.82 -4.82
CA ASN A 275 -6.10 -21.84 -6.04
C ASN A 275 -7.58 -22.18 -5.84
N ASN A 276 -8.05 -22.40 -4.61
CA ASN A 276 -9.40 -22.93 -4.36
C ASN A 276 -10.26 -22.08 -3.40
N SER A 277 -9.89 -20.81 -3.18
CA SER A 277 -10.72 -19.91 -2.38
C SER A 277 -11.76 -19.21 -3.26
N GLU A 278 -13.05 -19.35 -2.94
CA GLU A 278 -14.14 -18.50 -3.46
C GLU A 278 -14.03 -17.03 -3.01
N GLU A 279 -12.92 -16.65 -2.38
CA GLU A 279 -12.73 -15.34 -1.79
C GLU A 279 -12.33 -14.29 -2.83
N LEU A 280 -12.81 -13.06 -2.62
CA LEU A 280 -12.45 -11.93 -3.47
C LEU A 280 -11.02 -11.46 -3.19
N TRP A 281 -10.17 -11.51 -4.22
CA TRP A 281 -8.82 -10.95 -4.18
C TRP A 281 -8.73 -9.70 -5.05
N CYS A 282 -8.17 -8.64 -4.49
CA CYS A 282 -7.88 -7.40 -5.19
C CYS A 282 -6.40 -7.31 -5.53
N THR A 283 -6.07 -6.63 -6.63
CA THR A 283 -4.69 -6.30 -6.99
C THR A 283 -4.54 -4.82 -7.28
N VAL A 284 -3.40 -4.25 -6.89
CA VAL A 284 -3.01 -2.87 -7.21
C VAL A 284 -1.53 -2.79 -7.51
N THR A 285 -1.15 -1.97 -8.48
CA THR A 285 0.26 -1.68 -8.78
C THR A 285 0.63 -0.31 -8.20
N GLN A 286 1.62 -0.27 -7.31
CA GLN A 286 2.22 0.96 -6.78
C GLN A 286 3.72 0.93 -7.02
N ASN A 287 4.31 2.00 -7.55
CA ASN A 287 5.76 2.09 -7.81
C ASN A 287 6.30 0.92 -8.67
N GLY A 288 5.48 0.40 -9.60
CA GLY A 288 5.82 -0.76 -10.44
C GLY A 288 5.70 -2.12 -9.75
N ILE A 289 5.27 -2.17 -8.49
CA ILE A 289 5.14 -3.37 -7.66
C ILE A 289 3.67 -3.73 -7.50
N LYS A 290 3.31 -4.97 -7.85
CA LYS A 290 1.95 -5.53 -7.65
C LYS A 290 1.76 -5.92 -6.18
N GLN A 291 0.64 -5.52 -5.58
CA GLN A 291 0.22 -5.92 -4.24
C GLN A 291 -1.18 -6.50 -4.32
N THR A 292 -1.42 -7.58 -3.57
CA THR A 292 -2.71 -8.25 -3.57
C THR A 292 -3.17 -8.55 -2.14
N TRP A 293 -4.48 -8.50 -1.93
CA TRP A 293 -5.09 -8.68 -0.61
C TRP A 293 -6.53 -9.12 -0.76
N ALA A 294 -7.07 -9.78 0.27
CA ALA A 294 -8.47 -10.14 0.36
C ALA A 294 -9.22 -9.07 1.19
N PRO A 295 -10.08 -8.22 0.59
CA PRO A 295 -10.66 -7.06 1.27
C PRO A 295 -11.54 -7.36 2.50
N LYS A 296 -12.06 -8.59 2.63
CA LYS A 296 -12.82 -9.03 3.81
C LYS A 296 -11.95 -9.38 5.00
N HIS A 297 -10.68 -9.70 4.77
CA HIS A 297 -9.79 -10.27 5.79
C HIS A 297 -8.59 -9.38 6.08
N THR A 298 -8.25 -8.47 5.16
CA THR A 298 -7.05 -7.64 5.23
C THR A 298 -7.36 -6.26 4.66
N MET A 299 -6.72 -5.23 5.25
CA MET A 299 -6.80 -3.88 4.72
C MET A 299 -5.75 -3.66 3.62
N PHE A 300 -5.92 -2.58 2.84
CA PHE A 300 -4.87 -2.03 1.98
C PHE A 300 -4.58 -0.57 2.33
N SER A 301 -3.36 -0.29 2.81
CA SER A 301 -2.92 1.06 3.13
C SER A 301 -2.51 1.86 1.87
N ARG A 302 -3.51 2.42 1.17
CA ARG A 302 -3.28 3.30 0.00
C ARG A 302 -2.44 4.55 0.35
N GLY A 303 -2.63 5.09 1.55
CA GLY A 303 -2.02 6.35 1.98
C GLY A 303 -0.49 6.31 2.13
N ASN A 304 0.11 5.12 2.19
CA ASN A 304 1.56 4.98 2.39
C ASN A 304 2.35 4.94 1.07
N ILE A 305 1.74 5.28 -0.08
CA ILE A 305 2.38 5.17 -1.40
C ILE A 305 3.70 5.92 -1.52
N LYS A 306 3.78 7.14 -0.96
CA LYS A 306 5.00 7.95 -0.95
C LYS A 306 6.10 7.29 -0.11
N GLU A 307 5.71 6.77 1.05
CA GLU A 307 6.65 6.09 1.94
C GLU A 307 7.18 4.80 1.33
N LYS A 308 6.34 4.01 0.66
CA LYS A 308 6.79 2.83 -0.10
C LYS A 308 7.83 3.20 -1.17
N ALA A 309 7.67 4.34 -1.83
CA ALA A 309 8.63 4.85 -2.81
C ALA A 309 9.94 5.30 -2.13
N ARG A 310 9.84 5.94 -0.97
CA ARG A 310 10.99 6.37 -0.16
C ARG A 310 11.83 5.17 0.31
N VAL A 311 11.19 4.16 0.90
CA VAL A 311 11.84 2.90 1.31
C VAL A 311 12.49 2.19 0.12
N LEU A 312 11.81 2.13 -1.03
CA LEU A 312 12.39 1.56 -2.26
C LEU A 312 13.66 2.30 -2.68
N ASN A 313 13.69 3.62 -2.57
CA ASN A 313 14.86 4.43 -2.90
C ASN A 313 15.98 4.24 -1.88
N LEU A 314 15.68 4.22 -0.58
CA LEU A 314 16.67 3.96 0.47
C LEU A 314 17.32 2.59 0.32
N ALA A 315 16.53 1.54 0.05
CA ALA A 315 17.04 0.20 -0.19
C ALA A 315 17.97 0.11 -1.43
N ARG A 316 17.93 1.10 -2.33
CA ARG A 316 18.80 1.21 -3.51
C ARG A 316 20.05 2.06 -3.27
N GLN A 317 20.19 2.70 -2.12
CA GLN A 317 21.38 3.49 -1.78
C GLN A 317 22.56 2.59 -1.36
N PRO A 318 23.80 3.04 -1.55
CA PRO A 318 24.99 2.41 -0.98
C PRO A 318 24.85 2.13 0.51
N THR A 319 25.16 0.91 0.91
CA THR A 319 25.23 0.55 2.33
C THR A 319 26.55 1.05 2.89
N ALA A 320 26.50 1.86 3.96
CA ALA A 320 27.70 2.35 4.62
C ALA A 320 28.59 1.20 5.10
N GLY A 321 29.89 1.29 4.82
CA GLY A 321 30.88 0.27 5.20
C GLY A 321 30.99 -0.92 4.24
N LEU A 322 30.23 -0.95 3.14
CA LEU A 322 30.45 -1.88 2.03
C LEU A 322 31.01 -1.14 0.82
N GLU A 323 31.96 -1.77 0.13
CA GLU A 323 32.57 -1.23 -1.10
C GLU A 323 31.49 -0.99 -2.17
N PRO A 324 31.29 0.26 -2.64
CA PRO A 324 30.26 0.57 -3.61
C PRO A 324 30.43 -0.20 -4.91
N GLY A 325 29.37 -0.89 -5.34
CA GLY A 325 29.34 -1.62 -6.59
C GLY A 325 29.79 -3.08 -6.49
N LEU A 326 30.32 -3.52 -5.34
CA LEU A 326 30.60 -4.93 -5.09
C LEU A 326 29.32 -5.77 -5.20
N GLU A 327 28.19 -5.23 -4.73
CA GLU A 327 26.86 -5.85 -4.81
C GLU A 327 26.33 -6.09 -6.25
N ASN A 328 26.91 -5.40 -7.24
CA ASN A 328 26.57 -5.57 -8.65
C ASN A 328 27.31 -6.75 -9.28
N THR A 329 28.51 -7.05 -8.77
CA THR A 329 29.39 -8.12 -9.27
C THR A 329 29.30 -9.38 -8.42
N ASP A 330 28.95 -9.23 -7.15
CA ASP A 330 28.87 -10.26 -6.15
C ASP A 330 27.50 -10.22 -5.46
N PRO A 331 26.58 -11.14 -5.81
CA PRO A 331 25.30 -11.29 -5.12
C PRO A 331 25.43 -11.51 -3.60
N GLU A 332 26.60 -11.93 -3.13
CA GLU A 332 26.87 -12.22 -1.73
C GLU A 332 27.19 -10.96 -0.92
N ALA A 333 27.63 -9.89 -1.57
CA ALA A 333 27.81 -8.56 -0.98
C ALA A 333 26.49 -7.79 -0.80
N ARG A 334 25.38 -8.29 -1.35
CA ARG A 334 24.04 -7.73 -1.14
C ARG A 334 23.59 -7.96 0.29
N THR A 335 22.86 -7.02 0.88
CA THR A 335 22.42 -7.08 2.27
C THR A 335 21.06 -7.76 2.44
N MET A 336 20.62 -7.88 3.69
CA MET A 336 19.31 -8.39 4.07
C MET A 336 18.47 -7.26 4.66
N ALA A 337 17.16 -7.36 4.47
CA ALA A 337 16.18 -6.54 5.18
C ALA A 337 15.31 -7.43 6.08
N VAL A 338 14.87 -6.89 7.22
CA VAL A 338 13.93 -7.53 8.12
C VAL A 338 12.66 -6.68 8.18
N ASP A 339 11.50 -7.31 7.99
CA ASP A 339 10.19 -6.70 8.14
C ASP A 339 9.44 -7.42 9.26
N LEU A 340 9.41 -6.82 10.45
CA LEU A 340 8.82 -7.44 11.65
C LEU A 340 7.28 -7.40 11.62
N TYR A 341 6.69 -6.72 10.62
CA TYR A 341 5.25 -6.53 10.44
C TYR A 341 4.90 -6.48 8.95
N ALA A 342 5.10 -7.60 8.27
CA ALA A 342 5.13 -7.63 6.81
C ALA A 342 3.77 -7.33 6.15
N GLY A 343 2.66 -7.67 6.82
CA GLY A 343 1.33 -7.56 6.26
C GLY A 343 1.22 -8.34 4.94
N ILE A 344 0.61 -7.72 3.94
CA ILE A 344 0.54 -8.25 2.57
C ILE A 344 1.81 -7.97 1.75
N GLY A 345 2.92 -7.64 2.41
CA GLY A 345 4.16 -7.16 1.79
C GLY A 345 4.17 -5.66 1.53
N TYR A 346 3.80 -4.85 2.53
CA TYR A 346 3.70 -3.39 2.37
C TYR A 346 5.02 -2.72 2.05
N PHE A 347 6.03 -2.95 2.89
CA PHE A 347 7.40 -2.46 2.73
C PHE A 347 8.36 -3.57 2.33
N THR A 348 8.09 -4.82 2.73
CA THR A 348 8.74 -6.04 2.22
C THR A 348 9.04 -5.96 0.72
N PHE A 349 8.04 -5.62 -0.11
CA PHE A 349 8.24 -5.58 -1.56
C PHE A 349 9.07 -4.39 -2.03
N SER A 350 9.07 -3.27 -1.29
CA SER A 350 9.98 -2.15 -1.56
C SER A 350 11.44 -2.57 -1.34
N TYR A 351 11.72 -3.35 -0.30
CA TYR A 351 13.05 -3.95 -0.10
C TYR A 351 13.38 -4.97 -1.19
N ALA A 352 12.45 -5.89 -1.48
CA ALA A 352 12.66 -6.96 -2.47
C ALA A 352 12.89 -6.43 -3.90
N ALA A 353 12.30 -5.28 -4.25
CA ALA A 353 12.52 -4.63 -5.55
C ALA A 353 13.87 -3.91 -5.66
N SER A 354 14.70 -3.93 -4.62
CA SER A 354 16.09 -3.46 -4.68
C SER A 354 17.03 -4.58 -5.10
N GLN A 355 17.95 -4.28 -6.02
CA GLN A 355 19.02 -5.19 -6.42
C GLN A 355 20.11 -5.34 -5.35
N ARG A 356 20.08 -4.52 -4.30
CA ARG A 356 21.03 -4.58 -3.18
C ARG A 356 20.60 -5.52 -2.06
N ILE A 357 19.35 -5.98 -2.09
CA ILE A 357 18.79 -6.87 -1.07
C ILE A 357 18.76 -8.28 -1.64
N ARG A 358 19.46 -9.23 -0.99
CA ARG A 358 19.43 -10.66 -1.36
C ARG A 358 18.29 -11.41 -0.69
N ALA A 359 17.89 -10.96 0.50
CA ALA A 359 16.84 -11.60 1.27
C ALA A 359 16.03 -10.58 2.08
N VAL A 360 14.72 -10.81 2.14
CA VAL A 360 13.81 -10.10 3.05
C VAL A 360 13.20 -11.12 3.99
N LEU A 361 13.45 -10.97 5.29
CA LEU A 361 12.88 -11.81 6.34
C LEU A 361 11.63 -11.14 6.88
N CYS A 362 10.51 -11.85 6.89
CA CYS A 362 9.19 -11.28 7.09
C CYS A 362 8.48 -12.00 8.24
N TRP A 363 8.01 -11.27 9.24
CA TRP A 363 7.10 -11.80 10.27
C TRP A 363 5.70 -11.25 10.08
N GLU A 364 4.70 -12.13 10.17
CA GLU A 364 3.29 -11.79 10.08
C GLU A 364 2.43 -12.85 10.79
N LEU A 365 1.39 -12.40 11.50
CA LEU A 365 0.49 -13.26 12.26
C LEU A 365 -0.77 -13.65 11.46
N ASN A 366 -1.32 -12.73 10.67
CA ASN A 366 -2.58 -12.95 9.97
C ASN A 366 -2.36 -13.85 8.75
N PRO A 367 -2.95 -15.07 8.70
CA PRO A 367 -2.78 -15.98 7.56
C PRO A 367 -3.24 -15.39 6.23
N TRP A 368 -4.24 -14.51 6.24
CA TRP A 368 -4.70 -13.83 5.02
C TRP A 368 -3.72 -12.75 4.55
N SER A 369 -3.02 -12.09 5.48
CA SER A 369 -1.93 -11.17 5.14
C SER A 369 -0.79 -11.94 4.50
N ILE A 370 -0.39 -13.08 5.09
CA ILE A 370 0.66 -13.95 4.56
C ILE A 370 0.32 -14.43 3.15
N GLU A 371 -0.90 -14.91 2.92
CA GLU A 371 -1.32 -15.36 1.59
C GLU A 371 -1.31 -14.19 0.58
N GLY A 372 -1.73 -13.00 1.00
CA GLY A 372 -1.60 -11.78 0.17
C GLY A 372 -0.16 -11.44 -0.18
N LEU A 373 0.76 -11.56 0.79
CA LEU A 373 2.20 -11.40 0.58
C LEU A 373 2.72 -12.46 -0.41
N VAL A 374 2.39 -13.74 -0.22
CA VAL A 374 2.84 -14.84 -1.07
C VAL A 374 2.35 -14.67 -2.51
N ARG A 375 1.05 -14.39 -2.71
CA ARG A 375 0.49 -14.09 -4.04
C ARG A 375 1.13 -12.86 -4.66
N GLY A 376 1.29 -11.79 -3.88
CA GLY A 376 1.91 -10.55 -4.32
C GLY A 376 3.35 -10.76 -4.78
N ALA A 377 4.13 -11.52 -4.02
CA ALA A 377 5.50 -11.86 -4.38
C ALA A 377 5.57 -12.61 -5.72
N ARG A 378 4.72 -13.62 -5.91
CA ARG A 378 4.63 -14.37 -7.17
C ARG A 378 4.21 -13.49 -8.37
N LEU A 379 3.28 -12.56 -8.17
CA LEU A 379 2.88 -11.58 -9.20
C LEU A 379 4.04 -10.65 -9.61
N ASN A 380 4.99 -10.41 -8.72
CA ASN A 380 6.23 -9.67 -9.00
C ASN A 380 7.39 -10.57 -9.43
N LYS A 381 7.14 -11.87 -9.64
CA LYS A 381 8.12 -12.89 -10.06
C LYS A 381 9.18 -13.22 -9.01
N TRP A 382 8.88 -12.99 -7.73
CA TRP A 382 9.67 -13.51 -6.61
C TRP A 382 9.14 -14.88 -6.18
N GLN A 383 10.02 -15.72 -5.62
CA GLN A 383 9.67 -17.03 -5.07
C GLN A 383 9.71 -16.95 -3.54
N PRO A 384 8.57 -16.69 -2.86
CA PRO A 384 8.55 -16.64 -1.41
C PRO A 384 8.64 -18.06 -0.82
N VAL A 385 9.40 -18.19 0.27
CA VAL A 385 9.47 -19.39 1.12
C VAL A 385 8.66 -19.09 2.37
N GLN A 386 7.61 -19.88 2.60
CA GLN A 386 6.83 -19.77 3.83
C GLN A 386 7.27 -20.86 4.80
N VAL A 387 7.68 -20.46 5.99
CA VAL A 387 8.03 -21.36 7.08
C VAL A 387 6.76 -21.62 7.87
N GLN A 388 6.31 -22.87 7.89
CA GLN A 388 5.10 -23.31 8.59
C GLN A 388 5.48 -24.13 9.82
N ASN A 389 4.50 -24.48 10.68
CA ASN A 389 4.71 -25.39 11.82
C ASN A 389 5.70 -24.93 12.91
N LEU A 390 5.86 -23.61 13.09
CA LEU A 390 6.75 -23.02 14.10
C LEU A 390 6.32 -23.28 15.57
N ASN A 391 5.12 -23.81 15.77
CA ASN A 391 4.55 -24.11 17.09
C ASN A 391 4.91 -25.51 17.63
N ASN A 392 5.58 -26.36 16.83
CA ASN A 392 6.06 -27.67 17.27
C ASN A 392 7.57 -27.60 17.55
N PRO A 393 8.00 -27.38 18.80
CA PRO A 393 9.42 -27.39 19.13
C PRO A 393 9.98 -28.81 18.95
N GLY A 394 11.02 -28.95 18.11
CA GLY A 394 11.65 -30.24 17.82
C GLY A 394 12.75 -30.14 16.76
N THR A 395 13.47 -31.25 16.56
CA THR A 395 14.60 -31.35 15.61
C THR A 395 14.21 -31.06 14.17
N GLU A 396 12.98 -31.38 13.76
CA GLU A 396 12.47 -31.12 12.40
C GLU A 396 12.42 -29.62 12.08
N LEU A 397 11.99 -28.79 13.04
CA LEU A 397 11.95 -27.34 12.86
C LEU A 397 13.37 -26.76 12.77
N GLU A 398 14.30 -27.24 13.60
CA GLU A 398 15.70 -26.82 13.52
C GLU A 398 16.35 -27.20 12.20
N GLU A 399 16.08 -28.40 11.67
CA GLU A 399 16.56 -28.83 10.37
C GLU A 399 15.98 -27.97 9.23
N GLU A 400 14.68 -27.65 9.26
CA GLU A 400 14.04 -26.74 8.31
C GLU A 400 14.70 -25.35 8.36
N LEU A 401 14.86 -24.78 9.55
CA LEU A 401 15.51 -23.48 9.74
C LEU A 401 16.97 -23.50 9.28
N ARG A 402 17.74 -24.54 9.61
CA ARG A 402 19.13 -24.70 9.11
C ARG A 402 19.17 -24.84 7.60
N GLY A 403 18.16 -25.45 6.99
CA GLY A 403 17.99 -25.50 5.53
C GLY A 403 17.83 -24.12 4.88
N LEU A 404 17.34 -23.11 5.62
CA LEU A 404 17.25 -21.73 5.13
C LEU A 404 18.60 -21.01 5.10
N LYS A 405 19.66 -21.59 5.68
CA LYS A 405 21.01 -20.99 5.71
C LYS A 405 21.54 -20.67 4.31
N GLN A 406 21.13 -21.43 3.29
CA GLN A 406 21.46 -21.19 1.89
C GLN A 406 21.00 -19.81 1.38
N TYR A 407 20.02 -19.18 2.04
CA TYR A 407 19.54 -17.82 1.71
C TYR A 407 20.28 -16.73 2.50
N PHE A 408 21.05 -17.11 3.52
CA PHE A 408 21.73 -16.22 4.46
C PHE A 408 23.24 -16.18 4.27
N VAL A 409 23.88 -17.31 3.93
CA VAL A 409 25.33 -17.50 4.06
C VAL A 409 26.00 -17.84 2.73
N LEU A 410 27.17 -17.23 2.61
CA LEU A 410 28.22 -17.34 1.61
C LEU A 410 29.01 -18.65 1.78
N GLY A 411 29.36 -19.31 0.67
CA GLY A 411 30.28 -20.44 0.66
C GLY A 411 31.01 -20.59 -0.68
N LYS A 412 32.29 -20.19 -0.72
CA LYS A 412 33.22 -20.57 -1.80
C LYS A 412 33.60 -22.06 -1.68
N ASN A 413 33.58 -22.74 -2.83
CA ASN A 413 34.12 -24.06 -3.22
C ASN A 413 33.34 -25.30 -2.70
N THR A 414 32.99 -26.27 -3.56
CA THR A 414 33.86 -26.98 -4.51
C THR A 414 33.22 -27.28 -5.87
N ASP A 415 34.02 -27.17 -6.93
CA ASP A 415 33.80 -27.86 -8.19
C ASP A 415 33.52 -29.34 -7.92
N SER A 416 32.33 -29.82 -8.30
CA SER A 416 32.06 -31.25 -8.39
C SER A 416 32.64 -31.78 -9.70
N SER A 417 33.97 -31.84 -9.79
CA SER A 417 34.66 -32.73 -10.71
C SER A 417 35.12 -33.98 -9.94
N ASN A 418 34.30 -35.04 -10.01
CA ASN A 418 34.72 -36.44 -9.93
C ASN A 418 33.54 -37.31 -10.39
N SER A 419 33.53 -37.82 -11.62
CA SER A 419 34.19 -39.07 -12.02
C SER A 419 33.87 -40.26 -11.10
N ASN A 420 32.97 -41.11 -11.59
CA ASN A 420 32.89 -42.57 -11.41
C ASN A 420 33.45 -43.20 -10.12
N ASN A 421 32.58 -43.81 -9.33
CA ASN A 421 32.62 -45.26 -9.18
C ASN A 421 31.27 -45.82 -8.73
N GLY A 422 30.77 -46.83 -9.46
CA GLY A 422 29.57 -47.57 -9.08
C GLY A 422 29.86 -48.63 -8.03
N ASN A 423 28.91 -48.88 -7.12
CA ASN A 423 28.37 -50.21 -6.82
C ASN A 423 27.36 -50.17 -5.65
N ASN A 424 26.14 -50.64 -5.96
CA ASN A 424 25.25 -51.53 -5.21
C ASN A 424 24.86 -51.33 -3.72
N ASN A 425 23.54 -51.55 -3.52
CA ASN A 425 22.82 -52.05 -2.33
C ASN A 425 22.57 -51.06 -1.18
N SER A 426 21.39 -50.94 -0.55
CA SER A 426 20.15 -51.73 -0.57
C SER A 426 18.96 -50.90 -0.04
N ASN A 427 17.78 -51.26 -0.53
CA ASN A 427 16.41 -51.09 -0.03
C ASN A 427 16.19 -50.65 1.44
N ASN A 428 15.19 -49.77 1.66
CA ASN A 428 13.92 -50.18 2.26
C ASN A 428 12.80 -49.12 2.10
N ASN A 429 11.80 -49.49 1.29
CA ASN A 429 10.41 -49.01 1.36
C ASN A 429 9.75 -49.48 2.67
N THR A 430 8.74 -48.78 3.19
CA THR A 430 7.44 -49.41 3.50
C THR A 430 6.30 -48.38 3.48
N ILE A 431 5.36 -48.62 2.57
CA ILE A 431 3.99 -48.12 2.47
C ILE A 431 3.09 -49.09 3.25
N ASN A 432 2.04 -48.62 3.93
CA ASN A 432 0.93 -49.48 4.33
C ASN A 432 -0.42 -48.95 3.79
N ASN A 433 -0.98 -49.70 2.84
CA ASN A 433 -2.40 -49.72 2.43
C ASN A 433 -2.95 -51.12 2.77
N THR A 434 -4.23 -51.23 3.14
CA THR A 434 -4.90 -52.52 3.40
C THR A 434 -6.11 -52.76 2.47
N SER A 435 -6.07 -53.95 1.83
CA SER A 435 -7.10 -54.90 1.31
C SER A 435 -8.33 -54.40 0.54
N GLU A 436 -8.56 -54.70 -0.75
CA GLU A 436 -8.83 -55.98 -1.47
C GLU A 436 -10.31 -56.45 -1.48
N LEU A 437 -10.91 -56.53 -2.68
CA LEU A 437 -11.57 -57.73 -3.28
C LEU A 437 -12.09 -57.43 -4.72
N ARG A 438 -11.94 -58.40 -5.63
CA ARG A 438 -12.18 -58.44 -7.12
C ARG A 438 -13.43 -59.33 -7.44
N PRO A 439 -13.88 -59.63 -8.71
CA PRO A 439 -13.73 -58.98 -10.05
C PRO A 439 -14.96 -59.06 -11.06
N HIS A 440 -14.81 -58.39 -12.24
CA HIS A 440 -15.31 -58.67 -13.64
C HIS A 440 -16.77 -58.34 -14.11
N PRO A 441 -17.06 -58.21 -15.45
CA PRO A 441 -16.42 -57.43 -16.54
C PRO A 441 -17.43 -56.77 -17.57
N ASN A 442 -16.87 -56.12 -18.64
CA ASN A 442 -17.43 -55.72 -19.98
C ASN A 442 -17.50 -54.19 -20.25
N THR A 443 -16.48 -53.61 -20.93
CA THR A 443 -16.36 -53.24 -22.38
C THR A 443 -17.27 -52.06 -22.77
N GLU A 444 -16.84 -50.95 -23.37
CA GLU A 444 -15.89 -50.64 -24.48
C GLU A 444 -15.25 -49.26 -24.19
N ASP A 445 -13.94 -48.98 -24.26
CA ASP A 445 -12.96 -48.91 -25.36
C ASP A 445 -13.03 -47.67 -26.29
N ALA A 446 -11.83 -47.22 -26.71
CA ALA A 446 -11.44 -46.08 -27.57
C ALA A 446 -11.14 -44.71 -26.87
N THR A 447 -9.89 -44.43 -26.44
CA THR A 447 -8.72 -43.88 -27.20
C THR A 447 -8.99 -42.49 -27.81
N VAL A 448 -8.18 -41.44 -27.58
CA VAL A 448 -6.87 -41.19 -28.21
C VAL A 448 -6.04 -40.14 -27.43
N THR A 449 -4.74 -40.38 -27.45
CA THR A 449 -3.56 -39.73 -26.85
C THR A 449 -3.00 -38.48 -27.58
N THR A 450 -2.61 -37.46 -26.79
CA THR A 450 -1.40 -36.55 -26.91
C THR A 450 -1.20 -35.64 -28.16
N PRO A 451 -0.33 -34.59 -28.18
CA PRO A 451 0.75 -34.25 -27.22
C PRO A 451 0.96 -32.76 -26.82
N LEU A 452 1.74 -32.64 -25.75
CA LEU A 452 2.49 -31.49 -25.23
C LEU A 452 3.29 -30.75 -26.34
N ALA A 453 3.03 -29.46 -26.53
CA ALA A 453 3.81 -28.60 -27.42
C ALA A 453 4.88 -27.80 -26.64
N LYS A 454 6.15 -28.08 -26.96
CA LYS A 454 7.31 -27.28 -26.57
C LYS A 454 7.26 -25.92 -27.30
N SER A 455 7.13 -24.83 -26.56
CA SER A 455 7.31 -23.47 -27.08
C SER A 455 8.69 -22.92 -26.71
N LYS A 456 9.55 -22.75 -27.71
CA LYS A 456 10.78 -21.95 -27.60
C LYS A 456 10.41 -20.47 -27.74
N SER A 457 10.35 -19.72 -26.64
CA SER A 457 10.24 -18.26 -26.69
C SER A 457 11.62 -17.60 -26.59
N LYS A 458 11.98 -16.80 -27.59
CA LYS A 458 13.15 -15.91 -27.57
C LYS A 458 13.03 -14.91 -26.41
N SER A 459 13.99 -14.96 -25.49
CA SER A 459 14.07 -14.11 -24.30
C SER A 459 14.38 -12.64 -24.67
N LYS A 460 13.47 -11.73 -24.34
CA LYS A 460 13.86 -10.35 -24.00
C LYS A 460 14.26 -10.36 -22.52
N LYS A 461 15.54 -10.07 -22.23
CA LYS A 461 16.11 -9.96 -20.87
C LYS A 461 15.32 -8.96 -20.03
N GLY A 462 14.48 -9.45 -19.13
CA GLY A 462 14.21 -8.81 -17.84
C GLY A 462 14.76 -9.77 -16.81
N ALA A 463 15.84 -9.39 -16.11
CA ALA A 463 16.42 -10.21 -15.07
C ALA A 463 15.35 -10.52 -14.02
N SER A 464 15.09 -11.80 -13.77
CA SER A 464 14.45 -12.23 -12.53
C SER A 464 15.31 -11.68 -11.40
N SER A 465 14.75 -10.92 -10.47
CA SER A 465 15.53 -10.45 -9.33
C SER A 465 15.75 -11.64 -8.39
N ASP A 466 17.02 -12.00 -8.20
CA ASP A 466 17.49 -13.05 -7.29
C ASP A 466 17.35 -12.61 -5.82
N VAL A 467 16.13 -12.31 -5.39
CA VAL A 467 15.82 -11.98 -4.00
C VAL A 467 14.95 -13.07 -3.39
N ASN A 468 15.30 -13.47 -2.17
CA ASN A 468 14.56 -14.45 -1.40
C ASN A 468 13.62 -13.73 -0.43
N ILE A 469 12.34 -14.07 -0.42
CA ILE A 469 11.38 -13.57 0.56
C ILE A 469 11.04 -14.72 1.48
N ILE A 470 11.43 -14.64 2.75
CA ILE A 470 11.21 -15.70 3.74
C ILE A 470 10.15 -15.21 4.72
N VAL A 471 9.05 -15.94 4.84
CA VAL A 471 7.88 -15.55 5.61
C VAL A 471 7.69 -16.50 6.78
N PHE A 472 7.82 -15.96 7.99
CA PHE A 472 7.57 -16.64 9.25
C PHE A 472 6.15 -16.33 9.70
N ALA A 473 5.32 -17.39 9.74
CA ALA A 473 3.93 -17.30 10.18
C ALA A 473 3.81 -17.38 11.72
N GLU A 474 4.46 -16.45 12.42
CA GLU A 474 4.55 -16.41 13.88
C GLU A 474 4.74 -14.98 14.39
N ASP A 475 4.76 -14.82 15.72
CA ASP A 475 5.05 -13.55 16.37
C ASP A 475 6.53 -13.15 16.18
N ASN A 476 6.79 -11.88 15.91
CA ASN A 476 8.13 -11.36 15.68
C ASN A 476 9.04 -11.36 16.91
N ILE A 477 8.52 -11.64 18.11
CA ILE A 477 9.37 -11.86 19.30
C ILE A 477 10.40 -12.97 19.08
N HIS A 478 10.11 -13.93 18.19
CA HIS A 478 11.01 -15.04 17.87
C HIS A 478 12.06 -14.69 16.81
N ALA A 479 11.98 -13.50 16.19
CA ALA A 479 12.77 -13.19 15.00
C ALA A 479 14.28 -13.32 15.21
N PHE A 480 14.78 -12.88 16.36
CA PHE A 480 16.18 -13.00 16.72
C PHE A 480 16.62 -14.47 16.83
N ASP A 481 15.90 -15.28 17.60
CA ASP A 481 16.20 -16.70 17.80
C ASP A 481 16.16 -17.49 16.48
N ARG A 482 15.20 -17.18 15.58
CA ARG A 482 15.15 -17.79 14.25
C ARG A 482 16.39 -17.46 13.44
N VAL A 483 16.78 -16.19 13.39
CA VAL A 483 17.96 -15.74 12.63
C VAL A 483 19.24 -16.37 13.19
N GLN A 484 19.39 -16.49 14.51
CA GLN A 484 20.51 -17.20 15.14
C GLN A 484 20.54 -18.68 14.78
N THR A 485 19.39 -19.36 14.89
CA THR A 485 19.24 -20.79 14.57
C THR A 485 19.60 -21.10 13.13
N ILE A 486 19.10 -20.29 12.18
CA ILE A 486 19.38 -20.43 10.74
C ILE A 486 20.89 -20.35 10.46
N LEU A 487 21.59 -19.45 11.14
CA LEU A 487 23.03 -19.29 10.98
C LEU A 487 23.84 -20.39 11.68
N GLY A 488 23.22 -21.12 12.60
CA GLY A 488 23.86 -22.14 13.41
C GLY A 488 24.64 -21.56 14.60
N GLN A 489 24.27 -20.36 15.05
CA GLN A 489 24.79 -19.79 16.28
C GLN A 489 23.80 -20.11 17.40
N GLN A 490 24.15 -21.06 18.28
CA GLN A 490 23.37 -21.33 19.49
C GLN A 490 23.68 -20.26 20.55
N GLN A 491 22.72 -19.97 21.43
CA GLN A 491 23.03 -19.26 22.68
C GLN A 491 24.11 -20.05 23.42
N PRO A 492 25.08 -19.39 24.10
CA PRO A 492 26.14 -20.08 24.81
C PRO A 492 25.53 -20.95 25.92
N ASP A 493 25.39 -22.24 25.65
CA ASP A 493 25.08 -23.24 26.65
C ASP A 493 26.29 -23.37 27.59
N GLN A 494 26.06 -23.31 28.89
CA GLN A 494 27.10 -23.56 29.89
C GLN A 494 27.48 -25.05 29.89
N GLY A 495 28.22 -25.53 28.90
CA GLY A 495 28.85 -26.86 29.00
C GLY A 495 29.22 -27.65 27.76
N SER A 496 29.01 -27.17 26.52
CA SER A 496 29.34 -27.98 25.34
C SER A 496 30.70 -27.59 24.72
N GLN A 497 31.67 -28.51 24.75
CA GLN A 497 32.91 -28.44 23.96
C GLN A 497 32.77 -29.42 22.78
N ASN A 498 32.37 -28.93 21.60
CA ASN A 498 32.48 -29.70 20.36
C ASN A 498 33.19 -28.89 19.26
N PRO A 499 34.26 -29.40 18.60
CA PRO A 499 35.13 -28.56 17.76
C PRO A 499 34.67 -28.37 16.30
N ALA A 500 33.37 -28.50 15.99
CA ALA A 500 32.84 -28.24 14.64
C ALA A 500 32.28 -26.81 14.46
N ASP A 501 32.35 -25.98 15.50
CA ASP A 501 31.84 -24.61 15.54
C ASP A 501 32.82 -23.62 14.89
N VAL A 502 32.87 -23.57 13.56
CA VAL A 502 33.33 -22.36 12.87
C VAL A 502 32.16 -21.36 12.93
N PRO A 503 32.29 -20.20 13.61
CA PRO A 503 31.21 -19.21 13.66
C PRO A 503 30.86 -18.80 12.23
N SER A 504 29.62 -19.05 11.80
CA SER A 504 29.16 -18.48 10.54
C SER A 504 29.28 -16.95 10.65
N ALA A 505 29.80 -16.30 9.60
CA ALA A 505 29.86 -14.84 9.56
C ALA A 505 28.49 -14.23 9.91
N PRO A 506 28.46 -13.12 10.67
CA PRO A 506 27.22 -12.47 11.06
C PRO A 506 26.42 -12.03 9.82
N PRO A 507 25.09 -11.97 9.89
CA PRO A 507 24.26 -11.62 8.74
C PRO A 507 24.44 -10.15 8.39
N LEU A 508 24.41 -9.79 7.11
CA LEU A 508 24.51 -8.39 6.66
C LEU A 508 23.12 -7.72 6.65
N ILE A 509 22.52 -7.51 7.82
CA ILE A 509 21.20 -6.86 7.95
C ILE A 509 21.38 -5.35 7.87
N SER A 510 20.87 -4.70 6.82
CA SER A 510 20.99 -3.24 6.63
C SER A 510 19.75 -2.46 7.02
N HIS A 511 18.56 -3.07 6.94
CA HIS A 511 17.29 -2.43 7.26
C HIS A 511 16.42 -3.31 8.15
N ILE A 512 15.80 -2.70 9.16
CA ILE A 512 14.78 -3.34 10.00
C ILE A 512 13.55 -2.44 10.03
N ASN A 513 12.45 -2.93 9.50
CA ASN A 513 11.15 -2.25 9.51
C ASN A 513 10.33 -2.69 10.73
N MET A 514 9.89 -1.70 11.52
CA MET A 514 9.05 -1.87 12.70
C MET A 514 7.70 -1.18 12.46
N GLY A 515 6.63 -1.97 12.45
CA GLY A 515 5.34 -1.56 11.88
C GLY A 515 4.10 -1.94 12.69
N LEU A 516 4.19 -2.08 14.02
CA LEU A 516 2.98 -2.25 14.84
C LEU A 516 2.29 -0.88 15.03
N LEU A 517 1.05 -0.75 14.54
CA LEU A 517 0.18 0.37 14.89
C LEU A 517 -0.83 -0.05 15.97
N PRO A 518 -0.92 0.66 17.11
CA PRO A 518 -0.48 2.04 17.26
C PRO A 518 1.02 2.18 17.54
N HIS A 519 1.65 1.29 18.33
CA HIS A 519 3.00 1.54 18.83
C HIS A 519 4.06 0.51 18.46
N ALA A 520 5.18 0.96 17.90
CA ALA A 520 6.30 0.11 17.50
C ALA A 520 7.20 -0.37 18.67
N HIS A 521 7.01 0.15 19.90
CA HIS A 521 7.93 -0.08 21.02
C HIS A 521 8.14 -1.56 21.39
N LEU A 522 7.13 -2.42 21.16
CA LEU A 522 7.22 -3.85 21.44
C LEU A 522 8.26 -4.54 20.54
N ALA A 523 8.54 -3.97 19.37
CA ALA A 523 9.54 -4.48 18.44
C ALA A 523 10.96 -3.97 18.72
N TYR A 524 11.13 -2.97 19.59
CA TYR A 524 12.43 -2.35 19.83
C TYR A 524 13.48 -3.36 20.35
N PRO A 525 13.17 -4.23 21.34
CA PRO A 525 14.16 -5.18 21.85
C PRO A 525 14.70 -6.12 20.77
N VAL A 526 13.80 -6.75 20.00
CA VAL A 526 14.19 -7.69 18.94
C VAL A 526 14.90 -6.97 17.77
N ALA A 527 14.48 -5.75 17.43
CA ALA A 527 15.15 -4.95 16.40
C ALA A 527 16.58 -4.56 16.81
N ILE A 528 16.81 -4.18 18.08
CA ILE A 528 18.14 -3.87 18.59
C ILE A 528 19.02 -5.13 18.64
N GLN A 529 18.48 -6.27 19.07
CA GLN A 529 19.22 -7.54 19.03
C GLN A 529 19.69 -7.88 17.60
N LEU A 530 18.78 -7.79 16.62
CA LEU A 530 19.10 -8.02 15.20
C LEU A 530 20.11 -6.99 14.65
N ALA A 531 19.98 -5.71 15.04
CA ALA A 531 20.89 -4.65 14.60
C ALA A 531 22.32 -4.84 15.14
N LEU A 532 22.46 -5.21 16.42
CA LEU A 532 23.75 -5.51 17.04
C LEU A 532 24.35 -6.80 16.48
N PHE A 533 23.51 -7.77 16.13
CA PHE A 533 23.91 -9.03 15.53
C PHE A 533 24.37 -8.93 14.08
N SER A 534 23.92 -7.90 13.36
CA SER A 534 24.35 -7.63 11.99
C SER A 534 25.87 -7.53 11.89
N GLY A 535 26.47 -7.98 10.79
CA GLY A 535 27.89 -7.76 10.48
C GLY A 535 28.21 -6.33 10.03
N LEU A 536 27.20 -5.52 9.70
CA LEU A 536 27.38 -4.17 9.18
C LEU A 536 27.66 -3.16 10.28
N GLN A 537 28.48 -2.14 10.00
CA GLN A 537 28.75 -1.07 10.98
C GLN A 537 27.49 -0.27 11.33
N THR A 538 26.60 -0.07 10.34
CA THR A 538 25.38 0.72 10.48
C THR A 538 24.17 -0.10 10.05
N VAL A 539 23.14 -0.12 10.90
CA VAL A 539 21.83 -0.72 10.58
C VAL A 539 20.74 0.33 10.74
N SER A 540 19.90 0.49 9.72
CA SER A 540 18.79 1.43 9.75
C SER A 540 17.52 0.79 10.29
N LEU A 541 16.90 1.47 11.25
CA LEU A 541 15.63 1.16 11.86
C LEU A 541 14.56 2.10 11.31
N HIS A 542 13.47 1.55 10.79
CA HIS A 542 12.30 2.32 10.33
C HIS A 542 11.18 2.16 11.34
N VAL A 543 10.87 3.23 12.07
CA VAL A 543 9.91 3.24 13.18
C VAL A 543 8.64 3.98 12.77
N HIS A 544 7.53 3.25 12.68
CA HIS A 544 6.21 3.82 12.41
C HIS A 544 5.41 4.10 13.69
N GLU A 545 4.78 5.27 13.78
CA GLU A 545 3.96 5.66 14.93
C GLU A 545 2.87 6.69 14.54
N ASN A 546 1.84 6.84 15.36
CA ASN A 546 0.89 7.96 15.26
C ASN A 546 1.20 9.01 16.32
N VAL A 547 1.68 10.19 15.90
CA VAL A 547 2.16 11.24 16.82
C VAL A 547 1.44 12.56 16.55
N ALA A 548 1.12 13.29 17.62
CA ALA A 548 0.59 14.64 17.49
C ALA A 548 1.65 15.56 16.87
N VAL A 549 1.22 16.50 16.02
CA VAL A 549 2.14 17.36 15.24
C VAL A 549 3.05 18.23 16.10
N LEU A 550 2.63 18.52 17.34
CA LEU A 550 3.39 19.31 18.31
C LEU A 550 4.40 18.46 19.11
N ASP A 551 4.28 17.13 19.06
CA ASP A 551 5.07 16.20 19.87
C ASP A 551 6.17 15.50 19.06
N PHE A 552 6.44 15.92 17.81
CA PHE A 552 7.43 15.25 16.97
C PHE A 552 8.84 15.28 17.55
N ASP A 553 9.31 16.43 18.02
CA ASP A 553 10.66 16.54 18.57
C ASP A 553 10.80 15.72 19.86
N ALA A 554 9.79 15.78 20.74
CA ALA A 554 9.74 14.96 21.94
C ALA A 554 9.71 13.46 21.61
N TRP A 555 8.96 13.05 20.59
CA TRP A 555 8.91 11.66 20.14
C TRP A 555 10.26 11.19 19.57
N ILE A 556 10.95 12.03 18.79
CA ILE A 556 12.30 11.72 18.26
C ILE A 556 13.27 11.51 19.42
N GLU A 557 13.28 12.43 20.40
CA GLU A 557 14.17 12.35 21.55
C GLU A 557 13.88 11.09 22.40
N GLN A 558 12.61 10.87 22.76
CA GLN A 558 12.19 9.72 23.56
C GLN A 558 12.48 8.38 22.87
N THR A 559 12.24 8.31 21.55
CA THR A 559 12.51 7.09 20.77
C THR A 559 14.02 6.83 20.69
N THR A 560 14.84 7.86 20.45
CA THR A 560 16.30 7.75 20.46
C THR A 560 16.80 7.24 21.82
N GLN A 561 16.33 7.82 22.92
CA GLN A 561 16.70 7.40 24.28
C GLN A 561 16.24 5.97 24.59
N ALA A 562 15.04 5.58 24.18
CA ALA A 562 14.52 4.23 24.42
C ALA A 562 15.34 3.17 23.67
N LEU A 563 15.66 3.43 22.40
CA LEU A 563 16.52 2.55 21.60
C LEU A 563 17.95 2.51 22.16
N GLN A 564 18.52 3.65 22.56
CA GLN A 564 19.88 3.71 23.14
C GLN A 564 19.95 2.91 24.45
N LYS A 565 18.95 3.02 25.34
CA LYS A 565 18.89 2.22 26.57
C LYS A 565 18.93 0.70 26.31
N LEU A 566 18.29 0.24 25.23
CA LEU A 566 18.34 -1.16 24.83
C LEU A 566 19.71 -1.56 24.27
N VAL A 567 20.38 -0.65 23.55
CA VAL A 567 21.77 -0.85 23.12
C VAL A 567 22.69 -0.98 24.33
N ASP A 568 22.60 -0.04 25.28
CA ASP A 568 23.42 -0.02 26.50
C ASP A 568 23.15 -1.25 27.38
N GLY A 569 21.89 -1.68 27.49
CA GLY A 569 21.49 -2.85 28.27
C GLY A 569 22.01 -4.17 27.70
N ASN A 570 22.01 -4.35 26.37
CA ASN A 570 22.59 -5.52 25.72
C ASN A 570 24.12 -5.55 25.85
N ASN A 571 24.78 -4.39 25.93
CA ASN A 571 26.22 -4.30 26.23
C ASN A 571 26.57 -4.75 27.68
N GLY A 572 25.58 -4.80 28.57
CA GLY A 572 25.74 -5.20 29.98
C GLY A 572 25.66 -6.70 30.26
N GLN A 573 25.19 -7.53 29.32
CA GLN A 573 25.01 -8.99 29.51
C GLN A 573 26.16 -9.85 28.98
N ALA A 574 27.07 -9.30 28.16
CA ALA A 574 28.33 -9.96 27.84
C ALA A 574 29.38 -9.64 28.93
N GLY A 575 30.01 -10.66 29.50
CA GLY A 575 30.91 -10.57 30.65
C GLY A 575 32.00 -9.50 30.55
N LYS A 576 32.33 -8.91 31.70
CA LYS A 576 33.47 -8.02 31.92
C LYS A 576 34.79 -8.76 31.63
N SER A 577 35.20 -8.85 30.38
CA SER A 577 36.55 -9.26 30.03
C SER A 577 36.96 -8.62 28.73
N ASP A 578 38.02 -7.83 28.85
CA ASP A 578 38.83 -7.18 27.83
C ASP A 578 38.33 -5.82 27.27
N GLY A 579 39.22 -4.83 27.40
CA GLY A 579 38.97 -3.39 27.35
C GLY A 579 38.87 -2.79 25.94
N SER A 580 38.29 -3.51 24.99
CA SER A 580 38.02 -3.01 23.63
C SER A 580 36.55 -3.26 23.30
N ARG A 581 35.65 -2.48 23.90
CA ARG A 581 34.22 -2.54 23.62
C ARG A 581 33.85 -1.39 22.69
N THR A 582 33.42 -1.74 21.49
CA THR A 582 32.87 -0.79 20.53
C THR A 582 31.48 -0.37 21.00
N GLU A 583 31.39 0.80 21.64
CA GLU A 583 30.10 1.40 22.03
C GLU A 583 29.25 1.63 20.78
N ALA A 584 28.09 0.98 20.72
CA ALA A 584 27.11 1.24 19.68
C ALA A 584 26.23 2.44 20.08
N GLN A 585 25.88 3.28 19.11
CA GLN A 585 25.09 4.49 19.32
C GLN A 585 23.88 4.53 18.39
N VAL A 586 22.79 5.11 18.89
CA VAL A 586 21.57 5.35 18.13
C VAL A 586 21.57 6.81 17.64
N VAL A 587 21.47 6.99 16.33
CA VAL A 587 21.47 8.31 15.68
C VAL A 587 20.16 8.48 14.91
N PHE A 588 19.40 9.52 15.23
CA PHE A 588 18.24 9.91 14.44
C PHE A 588 18.66 10.48 13.08
N MET A 589 18.00 10.05 12.01
CA MET A 589 18.38 10.41 10.64
C MET A 589 17.32 11.25 9.94
N HIS A 590 16.05 10.86 10.01
CA HIS A 590 14.99 11.49 9.23
C HIS A 590 13.61 11.25 9.85
N LEU A 591 12.71 12.24 9.71
CA LEU A 591 11.29 12.11 10.03
C LEU A 591 10.45 12.34 8.78
N GLU A 592 9.69 11.33 8.37
CA GLU A 592 8.74 11.43 7.26
C GLU A 592 7.30 11.56 7.75
N LYS A 593 6.58 12.58 7.27
CA LYS A 593 5.13 12.72 7.47
C LYS A 593 4.39 11.95 6.39
N ILE A 594 3.86 10.77 6.72
CA ILE A 594 3.23 9.88 5.74
C ILE A 594 1.83 10.37 5.38
N LYS A 595 0.97 10.50 6.39
CA LYS A 595 -0.44 10.92 6.24
C LYS A 595 -1.01 11.39 7.56
N THR A 596 -2.05 12.22 7.48
CA THR A 596 -2.85 12.57 8.66
C THR A 596 -3.64 11.35 9.14
N TYR A 597 -3.54 11.04 10.44
CA TYR A 597 -4.29 9.98 11.11
C TYR A 597 -5.58 10.53 11.72
N ALA A 598 -5.49 11.68 12.40
CA ALA A 598 -6.61 12.44 12.96
C ALA A 598 -6.28 13.95 12.90
N PRO A 599 -7.23 14.87 13.14
CA PRO A 599 -6.90 16.29 13.25
C PRO A 599 -5.74 16.51 14.23
N GLY A 600 -4.64 17.12 13.76
CA GLY A 600 -3.45 17.36 14.57
C GLY A 600 -2.56 16.13 14.83
N VAL A 601 -2.90 14.93 14.35
CA VAL A 601 -2.12 13.68 14.53
C VAL A 601 -1.69 13.13 13.18
N TRP A 602 -0.40 12.83 13.04
CA TRP A 602 0.18 12.26 11.83
C TRP A 602 0.64 10.83 12.08
N HIS A 603 0.39 9.98 11.09
CA HIS A 603 1.18 8.77 10.94
C HIS A 603 2.54 9.17 10.34
N ILE A 604 3.61 8.89 11.07
CA ILE A 604 4.98 9.25 10.72
C ILE A 604 5.85 8.00 10.58
N CYS A 605 7.01 8.15 9.94
CA CYS A 605 8.12 7.20 10.02
C CYS A 605 9.38 7.95 10.47
N GLY A 606 10.00 7.51 11.55
CA GLY A 606 11.33 7.94 11.96
C GLY A 606 12.37 6.92 11.55
N ASP A 607 13.44 7.38 10.89
CA ASP A 607 14.61 6.55 10.58
C ASP A 607 15.69 6.79 11.65
N PHE A 608 16.17 5.71 12.25
CA PHE A 608 17.22 5.72 13.27
C PHE A 608 18.32 4.73 12.88
N ASN A 609 19.58 5.14 12.98
CA ASN A 609 20.71 4.26 12.72
C ASN A 609 21.28 3.73 14.03
N VAL A 610 21.49 2.43 14.12
CA VAL A 610 22.37 1.81 15.13
C VAL A 610 23.76 1.74 14.51
N VAL A 611 24.71 2.52 15.04
CA VAL A 611 26.09 2.63 14.55
C VAL A 611 27.01 1.96 15.57
N LYS A 612 27.67 0.89 15.19
CA LYS A 612 28.67 0.21 16.04
C LYS A 612 30.02 0.90 15.89
N GLY A 613 30.73 1.10 17.00
CA GLY A 613 32.12 1.57 16.98
C GLY A 613 32.98 0.66 16.09
N GLY A 614 33.93 1.26 15.35
CA GLY A 614 34.90 0.48 14.57
C GLY A 614 35.88 -0.23 15.51
N SER A 615 36.18 -1.50 15.24
CA SER A 615 37.42 -2.09 15.73
C SER A 615 38.57 -1.36 15.03
N ASN A 616 39.31 -0.55 15.78
CA ASN A 616 40.58 0.02 15.33
C ASN A 616 41.58 -1.08 14.93
#